data_AF-A0A6J4JNA5-F1
#
_entry.id   AF-A0A6J4JNA5-F1
#
_cell.length_a   1.000
_cell.length_b   1.000
_cell.length_c   1.000
_cell.angle_alpha   90.00
_cell.angle_beta   90.00
_cell.angle_gamma   90.00
#
_symmetry.space_group_name_H-M   'P 1'
#
loop_
_entity.id
_entity.type
_entity.pdbx_description
1 polymer ?
#
loop_
_entity_poly.entity_id
_entity_poly.type
_entity_poly.pdbx_seq_one_letter_code
_entity_poly.pdbx_strand_id
1 'polypeptide(L)'
;MQISRLPKPLVRRELGMLKDHVVVIEEGVEQPLALRVNASFAGYLAGMMAELVESPAAVESLAQRLSDTRLMPEARTIFRDMVCTARRRQGTLQTA
;
A
#
# COMPACT_ATOMS: atom_id res chain seq x y z
N MET A 1 -3.74 2.48 -4.37
CA MET A 1 -2.31 2.50 -4.02
C MET A 1 -1.40 2.78 -5.21
N GLN A 2 -0.50 3.75 -5.05
CA GLN A 2 0.63 3.98 -5.95
C GLN A 2 1.93 4.04 -5.15
N ILE A 3 2.99 3.38 -5.65
CA ILE A 3 4.33 3.40 -5.05
C ILE A 3 5.28 3.96 -6.11
N SER A 4 6.04 4.99 -5.77
CA SER A 4 6.98 5.61 -6.71
C SER A 4 8.27 6.05 -6.02
N ARG A 5 9.36 6.10 -6.79
CA ARG A 5 10.62 6.63 -6.32
C ARG A 5 10.57 8.16 -6.33
N LEU A 6 11.09 8.77 -5.28
CA LEU A 6 11.16 10.23 -5.18
C LEU A 6 12.27 10.79 -6.09
N PRO A 7 12.03 11.97 -6.72
CA PRO A 7 13.10 12.76 -7.29
C PRO A 7 14.19 13.05 -6.26
N LYS A 8 15.48 13.06 -6.68
CA LYS A 8 16.63 13.33 -5.80
C LYS A 8 16.42 14.54 -4.85
N PRO A 9 15.84 15.68 -5.30
CA PRO A 9 15.62 16.84 -4.43
C PRO A 9 14.63 16.63 -3.29
N LEU A 10 13.80 15.57 -3.34
CA LEU A 10 12.79 15.24 -2.33
C LEU A 10 13.21 14.09 -1.41
N VAL A 11 14.33 13.43 -1.71
CA VAL A 11 14.91 12.39 -0.85
C VAL A 11 15.38 13.03 0.47
N ARG A 12 15.00 12.44 1.60
CA ARG A 12 15.35 12.95 2.94
C ARG A 12 15.89 11.82 3.81
N ARG A 13 16.68 12.17 4.83
CA ARG A 13 17.01 11.25 5.93
C ARG A 13 16.17 11.62 7.14
N GLU A 14 15.49 10.65 7.71
CA GLU A 14 14.67 10.81 8.91
C GLU A 14 14.99 9.65 9.86
N LEU A 15 15.35 9.95 11.11
CA LEU A 15 15.71 8.94 12.12
C LEU A 15 16.78 7.93 11.61
N GLY A 16 17.80 8.44 10.90
CA GLY A 16 18.89 7.62 10.34
C GLY A 16 18.54 6.86 9.05
N MET A 17 17.27 6.82 8.65
CA MET A 17 16.82 6.11 7.44
C MET A 17 16.66 7.04 6.24
N LEU A 18 17.12 6.58 5.06
CA LEU A 18 16.87 7.28 3.80
C LEU A 18 15.41 7.02 3.35
N LYS A 19 14.65 8.09 3.16
CA LYS A 19 13.30 8.10 2.62
C LYS A 19 13.35 8.55 1.16
N ASP A 20 13.34 7.58 0.25
CA ASP A 20 13.54 7.77 -1.19
C ASP A 20 12.36 7.29 -2.03
N HIS A 21 11.28 6.84 -1.38
CA HIS A 21 10.04 6.43 -2.03
C HIS A 21 8.84 7.16 -1.41
N VAL A 22 7.79 7.30 -2.20
CA VAL A 22 6.48 7.77 -1.75
C VAL A 22 5.42 6.73 -2.05
N VAL A 23 4.58 6.48 -1.06
CA VAL A 23 3.39 5.65 -1.14
C VAL A 23 2.18 6.57 -1.06
N VAL A 24 1.35 6.56 -2.10
CA VAL A 24 0.10 7.31 -2.16
C VAL A 24 -1.07 6.36 -1.92
N ILE A 25 -1.90 6.74 -0.97
CA ILE A 25 -3.10 6.02 -0.51
C ILE A 25 -4.28 6.92 -0.84
N GLU A 26 -5.22 6.39 -1.61
CA GLU A 26 -6.35 7.17 -2.14
C GLU A 26 -7.67 6.76 -1.48
N GLU A 27 -7.76 5.54 -0.95
CA GLU A 27 -9.04 4.97 -0.50
C GLU A 27 -9.40 5.39 0.93
N GLY A 28 -10.60 5.97 1.09
CA GLY A 28 -11.22 6.22 2.41
C GLY A 28 -10.81 7.53 3.09
N VAL A 29 -10.22 8.47 2.34
CA VAL A 29 -9.80 9.80 2.82
C VAL A 29 -10.21 10.88 1.81
N GLU A 30 -10.65 12.05 2.28
CA GLU A 30 -10.99 13.20 1.40
C GLU A 30 -9.76 13.75 0.64
N GLN A 31 -8.57 13.54 1.20
CA GLN A 31 -7.30 13.93 0.59
C GLN A 31 -6.37 12.71 0.56
N PRO A 32 -5.75 12.38 -0.59
CA PRO A 32 -4.81 11.29 -0.68
C PRO A 32 -3.68 11.43 0.35
N LEU A 33 -3.39 10.35 1.07
CA LEU A 33 -2.29 10.32 2.03
C LEU A 33 -1.00 9.93 1.30
N ALA A 34 0.00 10.81 1.34
CA ALA A 34 1.32 10.59 0.75
C ALA A 34 2.37 10.32 1.85
N LEU A 35 2.83 9.07 1.94
CA LEU A 35 3.80 8.64 2.94
C LEU A 35 5.20 8.52 2.33
N ARG A 36 6.17 9.24 2.89
CA ARG A 36 7.59 9.07 2.54
C ARG A 36 8.16 7.87 3.28
N VAL A 37 8.69 6.91 2.53
CA VAL A 37 9.17 5.62 3.05
C VAL A 37 10.55 5.29 2.50
N ASN A 38 11.23 4.36 3.16
CA ASN A 38 12.49 3.84 2.65
C ASN A 38 12.23 2.77 1.57
N ALA A 39 13.25 2.50 0.75
CA ALA A 39 13.18 1.50 -0.31
C ALA A 39 12.75 0.09 0.20
N SER A 40 13.23 -0.34 1.36
CA SER A 40 12.89 -1.66 1.92
C SER A 40 11.40 -1.82 2.19
N PHE A 41 10.78 -0.79 2.79
CA PHE A 41 9.35 -0.80 3.08
C PHE A 41 8.52 -0.64 1.81
N ALA A 42 8.96 0.19 0.86
CA ALA A 42 8.33 0.27 -0.47
C ALA A 42 8.35 -1.09 -1.19
N GLY A 43 9.48 -1.80 -1.14
CA GLY A 43 9.63 -3.14 -1.72
C GLY A 43 8.72 -4.17 -1.04
N TYR A 44 8.61 -4.14 0.29
CA TYR A 44 7.69 -4.98 1.03
C TYR A 44 6.22 -4.76 0.60
N LEU A 45 5.79 -3.50 0.52
CA LEU A 45 4.43 -3.16 0.09
C LEU A 45 4.16 -3.56 -1.36
N ALA A 46 5.14 -3.38 -2.25
CA ALA A 46 5.05 -3.81 -3.64
C ALA A 46 4.91 -5.34 -3.75
N GLY A 47 5.69 -6.09 -2.97
CA GLY A 47 5.61 -7.56 -2.91
C GLY A 47 4.25 -8.04 -2.44
N MET A 48 3.73 -7.49 -1.32
CA MET A 48 2.38 -7.83 -0.86
C MET A 48 1.31 -7.46 -1.89
N MET A 49 1.43 -6.30 -2.56
CA MET A 49 0.48 -5.92 -3.60
C MET A 49 0.48 -6.89 -4.79
N ALA A 50 1.65 -7.42 -5.19
CA ALA A 50 1.74 -8.42 -6.25
C ALA A 50 0.99 -9.69 -5.86
N GLU A 51 1.23 -10.21 -4.66
CA GLU A 51 0.53 -11.39 -4.12
C GLU A 51 -0.99 -11.19 -4.08
N LEU A 52 -1.45 -10.03 -3.60
CA LEU A 52 -2.88 -9.70 -3.53
C LEU A 52 -3.52 -9.60 -4.92
N VAL A 53 -2.81 -9.10 -5.93
CA VAL A 53 -3.35 -9.03 -7.29
C VAL A 53 -3.48 -10.43 -7.89
N GLU A 54 -2.51 -11.31 -7.66
CA GLU A 54 -2.49 -12.67 -8.20
C GLU A 54 -3.46 -13.63 -7.50
N SER A 55 -3.74 -13.43 -6.20
CA SER A 55 -4.52 -14.38 -5.40
C SER A 55 -5.75 -13.73 -4.74
N PRO A 56 -6.98 -14.05 -5.19
CA PRO A 56 -8.20 -13.65 -4.51
C PRO A 56 -8.29 -14.14 -3.05
N ALA A 57 -7.71 -15.32 -2.76
CA ALA A 57 -7.68 -15.85 -1.39
C ALA A 57 -6.81 -14.99 -0.45
N ALA A 58 -5.71 -14.43 -0.96
CA ALA A 58 -4.87 -13.50 -0.20
C ALA A 58 -5.62 -12.20 0.12
N VAL A 59 -6.44 -11.70 -0.82
CA VAL A 59 -7.31 -10.54 -0.61
C VAL A 59 -8.31 -10.80 0.51
N GLU A 60 -9.00 -11.93 0.48
CA GLU A 60 -9.98 -12.27 1.52
C GLU A 60 -9.31 -12.49 2.90
N SER A 61 -8.14 -13.12 2.94
CA SER A 61 -7.36 -13.26 4.17
C SER A 61 -6.98 -11.90 4.77
N LEU A 62 -6.49 -10.97 3.94
CA LEU A 62 -6.14 -9.62 4.39
C LEU A 62 -7.39 -8.83 4.81
N ALA A 63 -8.51 -8.97 4.09
CA ALA A 63 -9.78 -8.35 4.44
C ALA A 63 -10.31 -8.84 5.80
N GLN A 64 -10.16 -10.14 6.11
CA GLN A 64 -10.49 -10.67 7.42
C GLN A 64 -9.58 -10.07 8.51
N ARG A 65 -8.27 -9.96 8.25
CA ARG A 65 -7.32 -9.34 9.21
C ARG A 65 -7.64 -7.88 9.50
N LEU A 66 -8.25 -7.14 8.57
CA LEU A 66 -8.68 -5.76 8.80
C LEU A 66 -9.74 -5.61 9.90
N SER A 67 -10.41 -6.70 10.31
CA SER A 67 -11.32 -6.71 11.45
C SER A 67 -10.61 -6.77 12.82
N ASP A 68 -9.30 -7.06 12.86
CA ASP A 68 -8.53 -7.09 14.11
C ASP A 68 -8.40 -5.68 14.69
N THR A 69 -8.88 -5.48 15.91
CA THR A 69 -8.84 -4.18 16.62
C THR A 69 -7.44 -3.80 17.08
N ARG A 70 -6.49 -4.75 17.11
CA ARG A 70 -5.09 -4.52 17.49
C ARG A 70 -4.25 -3.88 16.39
N LEU A 71 -4.77 -3.79 15.16
CA LEU A 71 -4.08 -3.09 14.08
C LEU A 71 -4.05 -1.58 14.35
N MET A 72 -2.84 -1.01 14.31
CA MET A 72 -2.65 0.43 14.33
C MET A 72 -3.44 1.12 13.21
N PRO A 73 -3.98 2.33 13.44
CA PRO A 73 -4.79 3.06 12.45
C PRO A 73 -4.11 3.22 11.08
N GLU A 74 -2.80 3.47 11.06
CA GLU A 74 -2.01 3.66 9.84
C GLU A 74 -1.90 2.36 9.05
N ALA A 75 -1.61 1.25 9.74
CA ALA A 75 -1.55 -0.07 9.12
C ALA A 75 -2.92 -0.47 8.54
N ARG A 76 -4.00 -0.18 9.27
CA ARG A 76 -5.38 -0.42 8.80
C ARG A 76 -5.68 0.38 7.53
N THR A 77 -5.25 1.63 7.47
CA THR A 77 -5.44 2.51 6.31
C THR A 77 -4.71 1.98 5.09
N ILE A 78 -3.43 1.62 5.24
CA ILE A 78 -2.60 1.03 4.17
C ILE A 78 -3.25 -0.28 3.66
N PHE A 79 -3.57 -1.21 4.57
CA PHE A 79 -4.11 -2.51 4.18
C PHE A 79 -5.49 -2.41 3.53
N ARG A 80 -6.33 -1.46 3.95
CA ARG A 80 -7.62 -1.20 3.30
C ARG A 80 -7.43 -0.74 1.85
N ASP A 81 -6.53 0.22 1.61
CA ASP A 81 -6.24 0.71 0.26
C ASP A 81 -5.64 -0.39 -0.63
N MET A 82 -4.79 -1.26 -0.06
CA MET A 82 -4.25 -2.43 -0.76
C MET A 82 -5.35 -3.41 -1.20
N VAL A 83 -6.28 -3.78 -0.30
CA VAL A 83 -7.42 -4.64 -0.62
C VAL A 83 -8.29 -4.03 -1.71
N CYS A 84 -8.65 -2.74 -1.58
CA CYS A 84 -9.46 -2.05 -2.59
C CYS A 84 -8.75 -1.98 -3.95
N THR A 85 -7.45 -1.70 -3.96
CA THR A 85 -6.63 -1.66 -5.18
C THR A 85 -6.54 -3.03 -5.85
N ALA A 86 -6.32 -4.10 -5.07
CA ALA A 86 -6.23 -5.45 -5.60
C ALA A 86 -7.56 -5.91 -6.22
N ARG A 87 -8.69 -5.70 -5.53
CA ARG A 87 -10.04 -6.01 -6.04
C ARG A 87 -10.34 -5.29 -7.36
N ARG A 88 -10.02 -4.00 -7.46
CA ARG A 88 -10.18 -3.21 -8.70
C ARG A 88 -9.38 -3.83 -9.86
N ARG A 89 -8.14 -4.24 -9.61
CA ARG A 89 -7.29 -4.86 -10.64
C ARG A 89 -7.76 -6.26 -11.04
N GLN A 90 -8.19 -7.09 -10.09
CA GLN A 90 -8.75 -8.41 -10.37
C GLN A 90 -10.05 -8.33 -11.19
N GLY A 91 -10.94 -7.39 -10.88
CA GLY A 91 -12.15 -7.15 -11.68
C GLY A 91 -11.86 -6.64 -13.10
N THR A 92 -10.75 -5.92 -13.29
CA THR A 92 -10.29 -5.48 -14.63
C THR A 92 -9.70 -6.65 -15.42
N LEU A 93 -8.99 -7.58 -14.75
CA LEU A 93 -8.42 -8.78 -15.38
C LEU A 93 -9.46 -9.84 -15.77
N GLN A 94 -10.67 -9.78 -15.22
CA GLN A 94 -11.76 -10.72 -15.59
C GLN A 94 -12.58 -10.27 -16.80
N THR A 95 -12.42 -9.02 -17.26
CA THR A 95 -13.16 -8.45 -18.39
C THR A 95 -12.30 -8.19 -19.63
N ALA A 96 -11.00 -8.52 -19.58
CA ALA A 96 -10.03 -8.40 -20.66
C ALA A 96 -9.62 -9.79 -21.17
#